data_AF-A0A0A9EVW0-F1
#
_entry.id   AF-A0A0A9EVW0-F1
#
_cell.length_a   1.000
_cell.length_b   1.000
_cell.length_c   1.000
_cell.angle_alpha   90.00
_cell.angle_beta   90.00
_cell.angle_gamma   90.00
#
_symmetry.space_group_name_H-M   'P 1'
#
loop_
_entity.id
_entity.type
_entity.pdbx_description
1 polymer ?
#
loop_
_entity_poly.entity_id
_entity_poly.type
_entity_poly.pdbx_seq_one_letter_code
_entity_poly.pdbx_strand_id
1 'polypeptide(L)'
;MKKANTRLQEELVEQKKAVSEVESEVRGLQSNLTLAEIKSKEAKLQSEVQEMEEKINKLRSGVILVKPEDKKIIEDSFSEKVNQWRKRKRMFKELWDNITENNPKDQKGFKEELGIEYDEDVGVNLQSYTDMLASLNKRRKITR
;
A
#
# COMPACT_ATOMS: atom_id res chain seq x y z
N MET A 1 -28.16 -59.95 53.28
CA MET A 1 -28.74 -58.60 53.11
C MET A 1 -27.69 -57.49 53.19
N LYS A 2 -27.07 -57.20 54.36
CA LYS A 2 -26.10 -56.08 54.48
C LYS A 2 -24.88 -56.17 53.53
N LYS A 3 -24.22 -57.33 53.43
CA LYS A 3 -23.06 -57.53 52.53
C LYS A 3 -23.37 -57.36 51.04
N ALA A 4 -24.58 -57.72 50.61
CA ALA A 4 -24.99 -57.53 49.22
C ALA A 4 -25.26 -56.05 48.94
N ASN A 5 -25.81 -55.34 49.92
CA ASN A 5 -26.11 -53.91 49.80
C ASN A 5 -24.82 -53.06 49.77
N THR A 6 -23.81 -53.41 50.57
CA THR A 6 -22.49 -52.74 50.51
C THR A 6 -21.80 -52.99 49.18
N ARG A 7 -21.89 -54.21 48.63
CA ARG A 7 -21.30 -54.56 47.33
C ARG A 7 -21.96 -53.79 46.18
N LEU A 8 -23.28 -53.65 46.24
CA LEU A 8 -24.03 -52.82 45.28
C LEU A 8 -23.70 -51.33 45.42
N GLN A 9 -23.42 -50.83 46.63
CA GLN A 9 -22.97 -49.45 46.83
C GLN A 9 -21.57 -49.22 46.27
N GLU A 10 -20.66 -50.18 46.41
CA GLU A 10 -19.31 -50.14 45.83
C GLU A 10 -19.37 -50.11 44.29
N GLU A 11 -20.14 -51.02 43.69
CA GLU A 11 -20.37 -51.04 42.22
C GLU A 11 -20.98 -49.72 41.71
N LEU A 12 -21.92 -49.14 42.47
CA LEU A 12 -22.54 -47.87 42.11
C LEU A 12 -21.55 -46.70 42.14
N VAL A 13 -20.62 -46.68 43.09
CA VAL A 13 -19.56 -45.67 43.17
C VAL A 13 -18.58 -45.84 42.02
N GLU A 14 -18.20 -47.07 41.70
CA GLU A 14 -17.28 -47.37 40.61
C GLU A 14 -17.87 -47.01 39.24
N GLN A 15 -19.14 -47.35 39.00
CA GLN A 15 -19.83 -46.94 37.77
C GLN A 15 -19.98 -45.42 37.67
N LYS A 16 -20.29 -44.71 38.77
CA LYS A 16 -20.36 -43.24 38.76
C LYS A 16 -19.03 -42.60 38.41
N LYS A 17 -17.92 -43.17 38.89
CA LYS A 17 -16.58 -42.71 38.55
C LYS A 17 -16.27 -42.92 37.07
N ALA A 18 -16.55 -44.11 36.54
CA ALA A 18 -16.38 -44.42 35.13
C ALA A 18 -17.22 -43.49 34.22
N VAL A 19 -18.48 -43.21 34.60
CA VAL A 19 -19.33 -42.26 33.87
C VAL A 19 -18.73 -40.86 33.89
N SER A 20 -18.24 -40.38 35.04
CA SER A 20 -17.61 -39.06 35.14
C SER A 20 -16.35 -38.94 34.28
N GLU A 21 -15.53 -39.99 34.20
CA GLU A 21 -14.33 -40.02 33.34
C GLU A 21 -14.73 -39.93 31.86
N VAL A 22 -15.66 -40.78 31.41
CA VAL A 22 -16.16 -40.78 30.02
C VAL A 22 -16.81 -39.44 29.67
N GLU A 23 -17.59 -38.85 30.57
CA GLU A 23 -18.19 -37.53 30.34
C GLU A 23 -17.14 -36.42 30.20
N SER A 24 -16.02 -36.52 30.91
CA SER A 24 -14.93 -35.55 30.79
C SER A 24 -14.20 -35.66 29.44
N GLU A 25 -14.01 -36.89 28.96
CA GLU A 25 -13.43 -37.17 27.64
C GLU A 25 -14.36 -36.69 26.51
N VAL A 26 -15.66 -36.95 26.63
CA VAL A 26 -16.66 -36.48 25.66
C VAL A 26 -16.67 -34.95 25.59
N ARG A 27 -16.64 -34.25 26.73
CA ARG A 27 -16.54 -32.78 26.76
C ARG A 27 -15.23 -32.28 26.14
N GLY A 28 -14.12 -32.98 26.36
CA GLY A 28 -12.83 -32.69 25.74
C GLY A 28 -12.82 -32.89 24.23
N LEU A 29 -13.56 -33.87 23.71
CA LEU A 29 -13.70 -34.10 22.27
C LEU A 29 -14.66 -33.09 21.62
N GLN A 30 -15.76 -32.74 22.31
CA GLN A 30 -16.75 -31.75 21.84
C GLN A 30 -16.25 -30.31 21.85
N SER A 31 -15.18 -30.00 22.59
CA SER A 31 -14.57 -28.66 22.58
C SER A 31 -13.76 -28.38 21.31
N ASN A 32 -13.51 -29.40 20.48
CA ASN A 32 -12.81 -29.29 19.21
C ASN A 32 -13.79 -29.30 18.04
N LEU A 33 -13.38 -28.66 16.94
CA LEU A 33 -14.10 -28.74 15.67
C LEU A 33 -14.24 -30.20 15.25
N THR A 34 -15.43 -30.58 14.82
CA THR A 34 -15.66 -31.91 14.27
C THR A 34 -14.87 -32.07 12.96
N LEU A 35 -14.55 -33.32 12.61
CA LEU A 35 -13.85 -33.62 11.35
C LEU A 35 -14.57 -33.04 10.12
N ALA A 36 -15.90 -32.99 10.15
CA ALA A 36 -16.72 -32.40 9.09
C ALA A 36 -16.52 -30.89 8.97
N GLU A 37 -16.48 -30.17 10.10
CA GLU A 37 -16.24 -28.73 10.12
C GLU A 37 -14.79 -28.38 9.73
N ILE A 38 -13.82 -29.20 10.14
CA ILE A 38 -12.41 -29.05 9.72
C ILE A 38 -12.31 -29.17 8.20
N LYS A 39 -12.89 -30.22 7.60
CA LYS A 39 -12.89 -30.41 6.14
C LYS A 39 -13.58 -29.27 5.40
N SER A 40 -14.69 -28.77 5.93
CA SER A 40 -15.40 -27.61 5.36
C SER A 40 -14.54 -26.34 5.39
N LYS A 41 -13.84 -26.09 6.50
CA LYS A 41 -12.95 -24.94 6.66
C LYS A 41 -11.71 -25.06 5.77
N GLU A 42 -11.15 -26.26 5.66
CA GLU A 42 -10.02 -26.55 4.77
C GLU A 42 -10.38 -26.27 3.31
N ALA A 43 -11.53 -26.77 2.83
CA ALA A 43 -11.98 -26.52 1.47
C ALA A 43 -12.18 -25.02 1.17
N LYS A 44 -12.73 -24.26 2.12
CA LYS A 44 -12.87 -22.80 2.00
C LYS A 44 -11.52 -22.10 1.90
N LEU A 45 -10.60 -22.44 2.80
CA LEU A 45 -9.26 -21.85 2.81
C LEU A 45 -8.47 -22.19 1.54
N GLN A 46 -8.59 -23.42 1.03
CA GLN A 46 -7.96 -23.80 -0.24
C GLN A 46 -8.51 -22.99 -1.42
N SER A 47 -9.83 -22.78 -1.47
CA SER A 47 -10.45 -21.91 -2.48
C SER A 47 -9.95 -20.46 -2.39
N GLU A 48 -9.88 -19.90 -1.18
CA GLU A 48 -9.37 -18.53 -0.97
C GLU A 48 -7.91 -18.40 -1.38
N VAL A 49 -7.07 -19.39 -1.06
CA VAL A 49 -5.66 -19.42 -1.48
C VAL A 49 -5.55 -19.44 -2.99
N GLN A 50 -6.31 -20.31 -3.66
CA GLN A 50 -6.30 -20.40 -5.12
C GLN A 50 -6.75 -19.08 -5.78
N GLU A 51 -7.82 -18.45 -5.28
CA GLU A 51 -8.27 -17.15 -5.77
C GLU A 51 -7.20 -16.06 -5.58
N MET A 52 -6.52 -16.04 -4.44
CA MET A 52 -5.45 -15.08 -4.17
C MET A 52 -4.23 -15.32 -5.07
N GLU A 53 -3.85 -16.56 -5.30
CA GLU A 53 -2.76 -16.92 -6.22
C GLU A 53 -3.10 -16.53 -7.66
N GLU A 54 -4.32 -16.74 -8.11
CA GLU A 54 -4.77 -16.29 -9.44
C GLU A 54 -4.73 -14.76 -9.58
N LYS A 55 -5.15 -14.02 -8.54
CA LYS A 55 -5.04 -12.55 -8.51
C LYS A 55 -3.59 -12.11 -8.58
N ILE A 56 -2.69 -12.72 -7.81
CA ILE A 56 -1.26 -12.43 -7.83
C ILE A 56 -0.68 -12.74 -9.21
N ASN A 57 -1.01 -13.89 -9.79
CA ASN A 57 -0.54 -14.29 -11.11
C ASN A 57 -1.03 -13.34 -12.20
N LYS A 58 -2.28 -12.86 -12.14
CA LYS A 58 -2.79 -11.80 -13.03
C LYS A 58 -2.04 -10.48 -12.85
N LEU A 59 -1.78 -10.07 -11.61
CA LEU A 59 -1.03 -8.85 -11.31
C LEU A 59 0.45 -8.93 -11.73
N ARG A 60 1.07 -10.11 -11.66
CA ARG A 60 2.46 -10.36 -12.07
C ARG A 60 2.62 -10.61 -13.57
N SER A 61 1.63 -11.24 -14.20
CA SER A 61 1.58 -11.45 -15.66
C SER A 61 1.13 -10.20 -16.41
N GLY A 62 0.45 -9.28 -15.74
CA GLY A 62 0.40 -7.88 -16.14
C GLY A 62 1.83 -7.42 -16.35
N VAL A 63 2.20 -7.25 -17.62
CA VAL A 63 3.55 -6.93 -18.08
C VAL A 63 4.12 -5.86 -17.16
N ILE A 64 5.29 -6.12 -16.55
CA ILE A 64 6.11 -5.06 -15.95
C ILE A 64 6.51 -4.16 -17.11
N LEU A 65 5.62 -3.22 -17.46
CA LEU A 65 5.71 -2.42 -18.68
C LEU A 65 6.91 -1.46 -18.63
N VAL A 66 7.39 -1.19 -17.42
CA VAL A 66 8.55 -0.34 -17.16
C VAL A 66 9.40 -1.02 -16.10
N LYS A 67 10.65 -1.32 -16.43
CA LYS A 67 11.59 -1.86 -15.44
C LYS A 67 11.80 -0.81 -14.33
N PRO A 68 11.99 -1.23 -13.07
CA PRO A 68 12.25 -0.30 -11.96
C PRO A 68 13.45 0.63 -12.24
N GLU A 69 14.45 0.14 -12.96
CA GLU A 69 15.63 0.91 -13.37
C GLU A 69 15.27 2.03 -14.36
N ASP A 70 14.53 1.70 -15.42
CA ASP A 70 14.06 2.66 -16.42
C ASP A 70 13.19 3.74 -15.75
N LYS A 71 12.31 3.31 -14.84
CA LYS A 71 11.47 4.23 -14.06
C LYS A 71 12.32 5.21 -13.24
N LYS A 72 13.36 4.72 -12.58
CA LYS A 72 14.26 5.55 -11.77
C LYS A 72 15.01 6.57 -12.63
N ILE A 73 15.52 6.15 -13.78
CA ILE A 73 16.23 7.03 -14.73
C ILE A 73 15.31 8.17 -15.18
N ILE A 74 14.06 7.86 -15.53
CA ILE A 74 13.07 8.85 -15.96
C ILE A 74 12.73 9.81 -14.80
N GLU A 75 12.52 9.29 -13.59
CA GLU A 75 12.23 10.11 -12.41
C GLU A 75 13.37 11.05 -12.04
N ASP A 76 14.62 10.57 -12.11
CA ASP A 76 15.81 11.38 -11.82
C ASP A 76 16.01 12.46 -12.89
N SER A 77 15.84 12.10 -14.18
CA SER A 77 15.88 13.07 -15.29
C SER A 77 14.80 14.14 -15.15
N PHE A 78 13.56 13.74 -14.82
CA PHE A 78 12.46 14.67 -14.58
C PHE A 78 12.77 15.65 -13.45
N SER A 79 13.26 15.13 -12.32
CA SER A 79 13.70 15.95 -11.18
C SER A 79 14.78 16.96 -11.58
N GLU A 80 15.78 16.52 -12.34
CA GLU A 80 16.84 17.40 -12.83
C GLU A 80 16.29 18.53 -13.71
N LYS A 81 15.44 18.21 -14.70
CA LYS A 81 14.88 19.21 -15.62
C LYS A 81 14.00 20.24 -14.93
N VAL A 82 13.14 19.82 -14.00
CA VAL A 82 12.30 20.75 -13.23
C VAL A 82 13.16 21.69 -12.37
N ASN A 83 14.21 21.17 -11.74
CA ASN A 83 15.14 21.99 -10.96
C ASN A 83 15.92 22.99 -11.84
N GLN A 84 16.37 22.56 -13.03
CA GLN A 84 17.03 23.44 -13.99
C GLN A 84 16.11 24.57 -14.45
N TRP A 85 14.85 24.27 -14.78
CA TRP A 85 13.86 25.28 -15.17
C TRP A 85 13.62 26.29 -14.05
N ARG A 86 13.43 25.83 -12.80
CA ARG A 86 13.30 26.73 -11.63
C ARG A 86 14.52 27.64 -11.46
N LYS A 87 15.73 27.09 -11.55
CA LYS A 87 16.97 27.87 -11.42
C LYS A 87 17.11 28.91 -12.52
N ARG A 88 16.87 28.53 -13.78
CA ARG A 88 16.95 29.43 -14.94
C ARG A 88 15.91 30.53 -14.88
N LYS A 89 14.66 30.20 -14.53
CA LYS A 89 13.58 31.19 -14.34
C LYS A 89 13.94 32.19 -13.25
N ARG A 90 14.51 31.73 -12.13
CA ARG A 90 14.95 32.61 -11.05
C ARG A 90 16.08 33.55 -11.50
N MET A 91 17.13 33.02 -12.13
CA MET A 91 18.25 33.84 -12.63
C MET A 91 17.77 34.87 -13.66
N PHE A 92 16.91 34.46 -14.59
CA PHE A 92 16.32 35.39 -15.56
C PHE A 92 15.52 36.49 -14.86
N LYS A 93 14.67 36.14 -13.89
CA LYS A 93 13.88 37.12 -13.15
C LYS A 93 14.76 38.10 -12.37
N GLU A 94 15.79 37.60 -11.69
CA GLU A 94 16.77 38.45 -10.97
C GLU A 94 17.44 39.46 -11.92
N LEU A 95 17.89 39.01 -13.11
CA LEU A 95 18.48 39.88 -14.12
C LEU A 95 17.46 40.86 -14.70
N TRP A 96 16.24 40.39 -14.99
CA TRP A 96 15.16 41.19 -15.54
C TRP A 96 14.74 42.31 -14.58
N ASP A 97 14.58 41.97 -13.31
CA ASP A 97 14.21 42.92 -12.25
C ASP A 97 15.32 43.99 -12.13
N ASN A 98 16.60 43.59 -12.09
CA ASN A 98 17.73 44.54 -12.08
C ASN A 98 17.77 45.48 -13.30
N ILE A 99 17.44 44.98 -14.50
CA ILE A 99 17.42 45.80 -15.74
C ILE A 99 16.23 46.76 -15.73
N THR A 100 15.09 46.33 -15.18
CA THR A 100 13.84 47.09 -15.24
C THR A 100 13.58 47.98 -14.03
N GLU A 101 14.35 47.85 -12.96
CA GLU A 101 14.20 48.59 -11.69
C GLU A 101 14.26 50.12 -11.88
N ASN A 102 15.10 50.62 -12.78
CA ASN A 102 15.26 52.05 -13.08
C ASN A 102 14.79 52.43 -14.49
N ASN A 103 14.03 51.56 -15.17
CA ASN A 103 13.65 51.80 -16.56
C ASN A 103 12.35 52.62 -16.64
N PRO A 104 12.36 53.83 -17.26
CA PRO A 104 11.16 54.64 -17.42
C PRO A 104 10.20 54.13 -18.51
N LYS A 105 10.56 53.09 -19.26
CA LYS A 105 9.71 52.49 -20.32
C LYS A 105 8.67 51.51 -19.74
N ASP A 106 7.55 51.37 -20.44
CA ASP A 106 6.56 50.33 -20.17
C ASP A 106 7.18 48.93 -20.31
N GLN A 107 7.21 48.17 -19.21
CA GLN A 107 7.81 46.85 -19.15
C GLN A 107 7.14 45.86 -20.10
N LYS A 108 5.85 46.05 -20.41
CA LYS A 108 5.12 45.16 -21.31
C LYS A 108 5.61 45.30 -22.75
N GLY A 109 5.72 46.53 -23.24
CA GLY A 109 6.27 46.80 -24.57
C GLY A 109 7.73 46.39 -24.71
N PHE A 110 8.54 46.54 -23.65
CA PHE A 110 9.94 46.12 -23.67
C PHE A 110 10.11 44.59 -23.75
N LYS A 111 9.19 43.82 -23.14
CA LYS A 111 9.18 42.35 -23.29
C LYS A 111 8.82 41.92 -24.71
N GLU A 112 7.84 42.58 -25.31
CA GLU A 112 7.40 42.30 -26.69
C GLU A 112 8.49 42.66 -27.71
N GLU A 113 9.17 43.80 -27.54
CA GLU A 113 10.32 44.20 -28.35
C GLU A 113 11.48 43.19 -28.27
N LEU A 114 11.73 42.63 -27.08
CA LEU A 114 12.76 41.62 -26.86
C LEU A 114 12.32 40.19 -27.20
N GLY A 115 11.06 39.98 -27.56
CA GLY A 115 10.50 38.65 -27.87
C GLY A 115 10.52 37.69 -26.68
N ILE A 116 10.29 38.20 -25.46
CA ILE A 116 10.30 37.38 -24.24
C ILE A 116 8.91 36.86 -23.95
N GLU A 117 8.79 35.54 -23.88
CA GLU A 117 7.56 34.83 -23.53
C GLU A 117 7.68 34.20 -22.13
N TYR A 118 6.58 34.23 -21.38
CA TYR A 118 6.45 33.51 -20.11
C TYR A 118 5.91 32.10 -20.31
N ASP A 119 6.11 31.26 -19.29
CA ASP A 119 5.54 29.90 -19.29
C ASP A 119 4.03 29.91 -19.58
N GLU A 120 3.30 30.93 -19.09
CA GLU A 120 1.86 31.08 -19.31
C GLU A 120 1.49 31.37 -20.77
N ASP A 121 2.34 32.11 -21.49
CA ASP A 121 2.12 32.48 -22.90
C ASP A 121 2.20 31.25 -23.83
N VAL A 122 2.94 30.22 -23.41
CA VAL A 122 3.06 28.93 -24.10
C VAL A 122 2.21 27.82 -23.47
N GLY A 123 1.31 28.15 -22.54
CA GLY A 123 0.38 27.20 -21.91
C GLY A 123 1.04 26.23 -20.92
N VAL A 124 2.18 26.61 -20.35
CA VAL A 124 3.01 25.78 -19.48
C VAL A 124 2.94 26.30 -18.03
N ASN A 125 2.73 25.39 -17.06
CA ASN A 125 2.66 25.73 -15.64
C ASN A 125 3.73 25.01 -14.82
N LEU A 126 4.80 25.72 -14.43
CA LEU A 126 5.89 25.20 -13.61
C LEU A 126 5.43 24.67 -12.23
N GLN A 127 4.37 25.24 -11.66
CA GLN A 127 3.86 24.80 -10.36
C GLN A 127 3.31 23.37 -10.44
N SER A 128 2.57 23.05 -11.49
CA SER A 128 2.03 21.70 -11.72
C SER A 128 3.13 20.63 -11.76
N TYR A 129 4.25 20.93 -12.41
CA TYR A 129 5.42 20.03 -12.46
C TYR A 129 6.15 19.95 -11.12
N THR A 130 6.18 21.05 -10.36
CA THR A 130 6.73 21.08 -9.00
C THR A 130 5.91 20.21 -8.05
N ASP A 131 4.58 20.26 -8.14
CA ASP A 131 3.68 19.46 -7.30
C ASP A 131 3.82 17.96 -7.63
N MET A 132 3.95 17.63 -8.92
CA MET A 132 4.29 16.28 -9.35
C MET A 132 5.61 15.80 -8.73
N LEU A 133 6.66 16.63 -8.75
CA LEU A 133 7.94 16.30 -8.12
C LEU A 133 7.82 16.07 -6.60
N ALA A 134 7.05 16.90 -5.90
CA ALA A 134 6.78 16.72 -4.47
C ALA A 134 6.06 15.39 -4.19
N SER A 135 5.09 15.02 -5.04
CA SER A 135 4.37 13.75 -4.93
C SER A 135 5.30 12.54 -5.16
N LEU A 136 6.23 12.62 -6.12
CA LEU A 136 7.24 11.58 -6.39
C LEU A 136 8.18 11.39 -5.20
N ASN A 137 8.64 12.49 -4.60
CA ASN A 137 9.49 12.45 -3.41
C ASN A 137 8.76 11.85 -2.20
N LYS A 138 7.46 12.11 -2.04
CA LYS A 138 6.63 11.49 -0.99
C LYS A 138 6.50 9.98 -1.20
N ARG A 139 6.27 9.52 -2.43
CA ARG A 139 6.19 8.08 -2.75
C ARG A 139 7.50 7.35 -2.46
N ARG A 140 8.65 7.93 -2.85
CA ARG A 140 9.98 7.37 -2.55
C ARG A 140 10.23 7.13 -1.06
N LYS A 141 9.71 8.00 -0.18
CA LYS A 141 9.84 7.83 1.28
C LYS A 141 9.01 6.68 1.83
N ILE A 142 7.91 6.31 1.17
CA ILE A 142 7.01 5.22 1.61
C ILE A 142 7.52 3.86 1.14
N THR A 143 8.28 3.83 0.04
CA THR A 143 8.80 2.57 -0.56
C THR A 143 10.16 2.13 0.01
N ARG A 144 10.74 2.92 0.93
CA ARG A 144 12.04 2.68 1.57
C ARG A 144 11.82 2.20 2.99
#